data_AF-A0AAQ4CXN3-F1
#
_entry.id   AF-A0AAQ4CXN3-F1
#
_cell.length_a   1.000
_cell.length_b   1.000
_cell.length_c   1.000
_cell.angle_alpha   90.00
_cell.angle_beta   90.00
_cell.angle_gamma   90.00
#
_symmetry.space_group_name_H-M   'P 1'
#
loop_
_entity.id
_entity.type
_entity.pdbx_description
1 polymer ?
#
loop_
_entity_poly.entity_id
_entity_poly.type
_entity_poly.pdbx_seq_one_letter_code
_entity_poly.pdbx_strand_id
1 'polypeptide(L)'
;MEAFLETVRGYPCLYDKSNIDFKDKDLRAIRWHMIGQQFGMTGEQAAGKFKNFRDRWLKVALEKKKAYKSGAPGKEGKAKSEWTYYYILDSFLRKTPYYAEK
;
A
#
# COMPACT_ATOMS: atom_id res chain seq x y z
N MET A 1 4.99 -11.80 6.07
CA MET A 1 5.02 -10.47 5.43
C MET A 1 3.66 -10.08 4.84
N GLU A 2 2.89 -11.03 4.30
CA GLU A 2 1.49 -10.81 3.90
C GLU A 2 0.63 -10.41 5.12
N ALA A 3 0.75 -11.16 6.22
CA ALA A 3 0.12 -10.82 7.49
C ALA A 3 0.41 -9.38 7.98
N PHE A 4 1.60 -8.84 7.71
CA PHE A 4 1.93 -7.45 8.06
C PHE A 4 1.06 -6.47 7.28
N LEU A 5 0.89 -6.68 5.98
CA LEU A 5 0.08 -5.83 5.12
C LEU A 5 -1.42 -5.98 5.43
N GLU A 6 -1.86 -7.18 5.82
CA GLU A 6 -3.23 -7.41 6.29
C GLU A 6 -3.51 -6.69 7.61
N THR A 7 -2.56 -6.69 8.55
CA THR A 7 -2.67 -5.89 9.77
C THR A 7 -2.74 -4.41 9.42
N VAL A 8 -1.87 -3.89 8.55
CA VAL A 8 -1.89 -2.48 8.13
C VAL A 8 -3.22 -2.13 7.46
N ARG A 9 -3.77 -3.02 6.62
CA ARG A 9 -5.07 -2.84 5.96
C ARG A 9 -6.19 -2.55 6.95
N GLY A 10 -6.16 -3.16 8.14
CA GLY A 10 -7.11 -2.94 9.22
C GLY A 10 -7.08 -1.54 9.85
N TYR A 11 -6.06 -0.72 9.54
CA TYR A 11 -5.91 0.64 10.08
C TYR A 11 -5.85 1.69 8.96
N PRO A 12 -7.00 2.11 8.39
CA PRO A 12 -7.06 3.10 7.31
C PRO A 12 -6.35 4.42 7.63
N CYS A 13 -6.33 4.85 8.89
CA CYS A 13 -5.60 6.03 9.35
C CYS A 13 -4.10 6.04 8.98
N LEU A 14 -3.51 4.88 8.67
CA LEU A 14 -2.10 4.76 8.29
C LEU A 14 -1.83 5.09 6.81
N TYR A 15 -2.84 5.02 5.93
CA TYR A 15 -2.64 5.12 4.48
C TYR A 15 -3.71 5.92 3.74
N ASP A 16 -4.94 5.97 4.23
CA ASP A 16 -6.03 6.69 3.58
C ASP A 16 -6.06 8.15 4.04
N LYS A 17 -5.76 9.07 3.12
CA LYS A 17 -5.78 10.52 3.38
C LYS A 17 -7.17 11.08 3.65
N SER A 18 -8.21 10.34 3.25
CA SER A 18 -9.61 10.75 3.40
C SER A 18 -10.17 10.31 4.75
N ASN A 19 -9.47 9.41 5.45
CA ASN A 19 -9.83 9.00 6.79
C ASN A 19 -9.65 10.17 7.77
N ILE A 20 -10.66 10.40 8.61
CA ILE A 20 -10.68 11.51 9.58
C ILE A 20 -9.48 11.47 10.53
N ASP A 21 -9.08 10.26 10.93
CA ASP A 21 -7.99 10.04 11.87
C ASP A 21 -6.60 10.06 11.19
N PHE A 22 -6.52 10.22 9.86
CA PHE A 22 -5.25 10.32 9.16
C PHE A 22 -4.44 11.57 9.58
N LYS A 23 -5.13 12.63 10.03
CA LYS A 23 -4.47 13.86 10.50
C LYS A 23 -3.92 13.71 11.92
N ASP A 24 -4.43 12.75 12.68
CA ASP A 24 -3.98 12.47 14.03
C ASP A 24 -2.59 11.80 14.00
N LYS A 25 -1.58 12.52 14.48
CA LYS A 25 -0.19 12.03 14.46
C LYS A 25 0.02 11.01 15.57
N ASP A 26 -0.52 11.26 16.75
CA ASP A 26 -0.39 10.41 17.92
C ASP A 26 -1.07 9.07 17.70
N LEU A 27 -2.29 9.07 17.15
CA LEU A 27 -2.99 7.83 16.81
C LEU A 27 -2.17 6.98 15.82
N ARG A 28 -1.64 7.60 14.76
CA ARG A 28 -0.82 6.87 13.78
C ARG A 28 0.46 6.33 14.39
N ALA A 29 1.11 7.10 15.27
CA ALA A 29 2.29 6.63 15.99
C ALA A 29 1.97 5.43 16.88
N ILE A 30 0.85 5.47 17.61
CA ILE A 30 0.35 4.36 18.44
C ILE A 30 0.07 3.13 17.57
N ARG A 31 -0.63 3.29 16.42
CA ARG A 31 -0.90 2.17 15.50
C ARG A 31 0.37 1.56 14.95
N TRP A 32 1.33 2.39 14.52
CA TRP A 32 2.62 1.89 14.07
C TRP A 32 3.38 1.15 15.17
N HIS A 33 3.36 1.67 16.40
CA HIS A 33 3.98 1.01 17.55
C HIS A 33 3.35 -0.36 17.80
N MET A 34 2.02 -0.46 17.86
CA MET A 34 1.30 -1.71 18.05
C MET A 34 1.62 -2.75 16.96
N ILE A 35 1.57 -2.33 15.68
CA ILE A 35 1.94 -3.20 14.56
C ILE A 35 3.41 -3.61 14.69
N GLY A 36 4.30 -2.68 15.01
CA GLY A 36 5.71 -2.96 15.21
C GLY A 36 5.93 -4.06 16.24
N GLN A 37 5.34 -3.91 17.43
CA GLN A 37 5.44 -4.90 18.51
C GLN A 37 4.96 -6.29 18.06
N GLN A 38 3.84 -6.38 17.33
CA GLN A 38 3.31 -7.65 16.82
C GLN A 38 4.29 -8.38 15.88
N PHE A 39 5.14 -7.65 15.16
CA PHE A 39 6.09 -8.21 14.20
C PHE A 39 7.56 -8.09 14.64
N GLY A 40 7.80 -7.79 15.92
CA GLY A 40 9.16 -7.69 16.48
C GLY A 40 9.99 -6.53 15.92
N MET A 41 9.37 -5.39 15.62
CA MET A 41 10.02 -4.19 15.09
C MET A 41 9.55 -2.92 15.80
N THR A 42 10.27 -1.81 15.65
CA THR A 42 9.78 -0.51 16.14
C THR A 42 8.66 0.04 15.24
N GLY A 43 7.86 0.96 15.76
CA GLY A 43 6.84 1.63 14.95
C GLY A 43 7.42 2.35 13.73
N GLU A 44 8.60 2.96 13.88
CA GLU A 44 9.32 3.62 12.78
C GLU A 44 9.77 2.61 11.71
N GLN A 45 10.30 1.45 12.12
CA GLN A 45 10.65 0.38 11.20
C GLN A 45 9.42 -0.15 10.47
N ALA A 46 8.29 -0.32 11.15
CA ALA A 46 7.02 -0.73 10.53
C ALA A 46 6.53 0.29 9.51
N ALA A 47 6.55 1.59 9.87
CA ALA A 47 6.16 2.68 8.98
C ALA A 47 7.06 2.74 7.72
N GLY A 48 8.39 2.67 7.90
CA GLY A 48 9.34 2.66 6.80
C GLY A 48 9.18 1.43 5.90
N LYS A 49 8.91 0.27 6.50
CA LYS A 49 8.65 -0.97 5.78
C LYS A 49 7.41 -0.85 4.91
N PHE A 50 6.29 -0.39 5.46
CA PHE A 50 5.06 -0.15 4.68
C PHE A 50 5.25 0.90 3.59
N LYS A 51 6.00 1.98 3.86
CA LYS A 51 6.36 2.98 2.84
C LYS A 51 7.04 2.31 1.64
N ASN A 52 8.02 1.44 1.87
CA ASN A 52 8.72 0.71 0.80
C ASN A 52 7.77 -0.18 -0.02
N PHE A 53 6.83 -0.88 0.64
CA PHE A 53 5.78 -1.63 -0.08
C PHE A 53 4.95 -0.69 -0.94
N ARG A 54 4.41 0.36 -0.35
CA ARG A 54 3.53 1.30 -1.05
C ARG A 54 4.22 1.97 -2.25
N ASP A 55 5.46 2.39 -2.11
CA ASP A 55 6.20 3.06 -3.18
C ASP A 55 6.47 2.10 -4.35
N ARG A 56 6.78 0.82 -4.06
CA ARG A 56 6.87 -0.22 -5.09
C ARG A 56 5.52 -0.49 -5.76
N TRP A 57 4.43 -0.54 -4.99
CA TRP A 57 3.08 -0.70 -5.53
C TRP A 57 2.72 0.46 -6.48
N LEU A 58 2.97 1.71 -6.08
CA LEU A 58 2.74 2.89 -6.91
C LEU A 58 3.47 2.80 -8.24
N LYS A 59 4.76 2.40 -8.24
CA LYS A 59 5.53 2.22 -9.48
C LYS A 59 4.85 1.22 -10.40
N VAL A 60 4.50 0.04 -9.90
CA VAL A 60 3.86 -1.03 -10.69
C VAL A 60 2.48 -0.58 -11.20
N ALA A 61 1.68 0.10 -10.37
CA ALA A 61 0.36 0.60 -10.77
C ALA A 61 0.44 1.63 -11.91
N LEU A 62 1.41 2.55 -11.84
CA LEU A 62 1.64 3.56 -12.87
C LEU A 62 2.11 2.94 -14.20
N GLU A 63 2.99 1.93 -14.15
CA GLU A 63 3.43 1.21 -15.36
C GLU A 63 2.27 0.48 -16.03
N LYS A 64 1.41 -0.19 -15.25
CA LYS A 64 0.20 -0.84 -15.76
C LYS A 64 -0.76 0.15 -16.42
N LYS A 65 -0.96 1.34 -15.82
CA LYS A 65 -1.80 2.39 -16.38
C LYS A 65 -1.25 2.96 -17.69
N LYS A 66 0.07 3.16 -17.78
CA LYS A 66 0.73 3.61 -19.02
C LYS A 66 0.55 2.59 -20.15
N ALA A 67 0.78 1.31 -19.86
CA ALA A 67 0.61 0.24 -20.83
C ALA A 67 -0.81 0.18 -21.42
N TYR A 68 -1.84 0.39 -20.57
CA TYR A 68 -3.24 0.46 -21.02
C TYR A 68 -3.51 1.67 -21.94
N LYS A 69 -2.99 2.86 -21.59
CA LYS A 69 -3.24 4.11 -22.35
C LYS A 69 -2.55 4.16 -23.71
N SER A 70 -1.41 3.49 -23.88
CA SER A 70 -0.66 3.50 -25.14
C SER A 70 -1.25 2.62 -26.24
N GLY A 71 -2.41 1.99 -26.01
CA GLY A 71 -3.18 1.34 -27.07
C GLY A 71 -2.48 0.16 -27.76
N ALA A 72 -1.37 -0.36 -27.22
CA ALA A 72 -0.65 -1.51 -27.78
C ALA A 72 -1.49 -2.79 -27.55
N PRO A 73 -2.23 -3.28 -28.56
CA PRO A 73 -3.03 -4.49 -28.43
C PRO A 73 -2.08 -5.65 -28.71
N GLY A 74 -1.73 -6.45 -27.70
CA GLY A 74 -0.90 -7.65 -27.92
C GLY A 74 0.29 -7.84 -27.00
N LYS A 75 0.43 -7.08 -25.92
CA LYS A 75 1.04 -7.64 -24.71
C LYS A 75 -0.06 -7.91 -23.71
N GLU A 76 -0.75 -9.03 -23.89
CA GLU A 76 -1.50 -9.68 -22.82
C GLU A 76 -0.59 -9.74 -21.59
N GLY A 77 -0.71 -8.73 -20.72
CA GLY A 77 -0.59 -8.66 -19.27
C GLY A 77 0.24 -9.69 -18.50
N LYS A 78 1.21 -10.37 -19.09
CA LYS A 78 2.11 -11.33 -18.43
C LYS A 78 3.45 -10.67 -18.09
N ALA A 79 3.42 -9.42 -17.67
CA ALA A 79 4.19 -9.10 -16.49
C ALA A 79 3.22 -9.25 -15.33
N LYS A 80 2.94 -10.51 -14.93
CA LYS A 80 2.63 -10.77 -13.53
C LYS A 80 3.76 -10.07 -12.81
N SER A 81 3.51 -8.92 -12.20
CA SER A 81 4.46 -8.41 -11.24
C SER A 81 4.57 -9.55 -10.23
N GLU A 82 5.64 -10.35 -10.32
CA GLU A 82 5.97 -11.50 -9.46
C GLU A 82 6.01 -11.12 -7.97
N TRP A 83 5.82 -9.84 -7.71
CA TRP A 83 5.59 -9.29 -6.43
C TRP A 83 4.19 -9.67 -5.90
N THR A 84 4.15 -10.80 -5.20
CA THR A 84 2.96 -11.38 -4.53
C THR A 84 2.18 -10.35 -3.71
N TYR A 85 2.88 -9.40 -3.08
CA TYR A 85 2.26 -8.35 -2.27
C TYR A 85 1.47 -7.32 -3.05
N TYR A 86 1.64 -7.24 -4.38
CA TYR A 86 0.96 -6.27 -5.22
C TYR A 86 -0.55 -6.31 -5.00
N TYR A 87 -1.16 -7.49 -5.11
CA TYR A 87 -2.61 -7.66 -5.02
C TYR A 87 -3.16 -7.35 -3.63
N ILE A 88 -2.38 -7.61 -2.58
CA ILE A 88 -2.75 -7.25 -1.22
C ILE A 88 -2.86 -5.74 -1.09
N LEU A 89 -1.82 -5.00 -1.48
CA LEU A 89 -1.86 -3.52 -1.47
C LEU A 89 -2.94 -2.96 -2.37
N ASP A 90 -3.09 -3.53 -3.57
CA ASP A 90 -4.08 -3.12 -4.56
C ASP A 90 -5.50 -3.20 -4.02
N SER A 91 -5.81 -4.26 -3.25
CA SER A 91 -7.15 -4.55 -2.72
C SER A 91 -7.71 -3.48 -1.78
N PHE A 92 -6.86 -2.66 -1.17
CA PHE A 92 -7.27 -1.61 -0.23
C PHE A 92 -6.77 -0.22 -0.61
N LEU A 93 -5.58 -0.08 -1.20
CA LEU A 93 -5.09 1.23 -1.60
C LEU A 93 -5.94 1.83 -2.72
N ARG A 94 -6.29 1.06 -3.76
CA ARG A 94 -7.15 1.57 -4.86
C ARG A 94 -8.52 2.05 -4.40
N LYS A 95 -9.00 1.59 -3.24
CA LYS A 95 -10.30 2.00 -2.68
C LYS A 95 -10.26 3.38 -2.03
N THR A 96 -9.06 3.92 -1.79
CA THR A 96 -8.91 5.27 -1.26
C THR A 96 -8.94 6.30 -2.41
N PRO A 97 -9.58 7.46 -2.23
CA PRO A 97 -9.63 8.52 -3.25
C PRO A 97 -8.26 8.89 -3.81
N TYR A 98 -7.27 9.08 -2.93
CA TYR A 98 -5.92 9.52 -3.34
C TYR A 98 -5.19 8.52 -4.26
N TYR A 99 -5.37 7.22 -4.03
CA TYR A 99 -4.68 6.18 -4.81
C TYR A 99 -5.53 5.64 -5.97
N ALA A 100 -6.85 5.82 -5.95
CA ALA A 100 -7.74 5.47 -7.07
C ALA A 100 -7.36 6.18 -8.37
N GLU A 101 -6.88 7.42 -8.25
CA GLU A 101 -6.48 8.26 -9.38
C GLU A 101 -5.07 7.95 -9.91
N LYS A 102 -4.28 7.14 -9.19
CA LYS A 102 -2.88 6.82 -9.55
C LYS A 102 -2.84 5.68 -10.56
#